data_AF-A0A553PW00-F1
#
_entry.id   AF-A0A553PW00-F1
#
_cell.length_a   1.000
_cell.length_b   1.000
_cell.length_c   1.000
_cell.angle_alpha   90.00
_cell.angle_beta   90.00
_cell.angle_gamma   90.00
#
_symmetry.space_group_name_H-M   'P 1'
#
loop_
_entity.id
_entity.type
_entity.pdbx_description
1 polymer ?
#
loop_
_entity_poly.entity_id
_entity_poly.type
_entity_poly.pdbx_seq_one_letter_code
_entity_poly.pdbx_strand_id
1 'polypeptide(L)'
;MNLKPEEVYLAQGTLRPDLIESASHLASGKAEVIKTHHNDTELIRKLRDEDFHKDEVRALGRELGLPEEIVSRHPFPGPGLAIRVICADEPYACEDFTETNNILKIITDFSASVKKPHTLLQRVKSCISDDEEEKLMQITSLHSLNAFLLPIKTVGVQGDSRSYSYVCGVSSKEAPHWDSLMFLARLIPRICHSINRVVYVFGSHVKEPPTDITPTFLTTGVLSTLRQADFVAHSILRESGYSSKISQMPVILTPLHFDRDPQQKQPSCRRSVVIRTFITSDFMTGIAATPDNQIPEEVVLKMVNEIKKIPGISRVMFDLTSKPPGTTEWE
;
A
#
# COMPACT_ATOMS: atom_id res chain seq x y z
N MET A 1 -29.51 -18.13 -22.67
CA MET A 1 -29.82 -19.55 -22.39
C MET A 1 -30.88 -19.55 -21.30
N ASN A 2 -32.12 -19.95 -21.58
CA ASN A 2 -33.22 -19.97 -20.60
C ASN A 2 -33.09 -21.21 -19.69
N LEU A 3 -32.00 -21.27 -18.92
CA LEU A 3 -31.69 -22.40 -18.06
C LEU A 3 -32.58 -22.36 -16.81
N LYS A 4 -33.23 -23.47 -16.49
CA LYS A 4 -34.05 -23.60 -15.29
C LYS A 4 -33.17 -23.94 -14.08
N PRO A 5 -33.33 -23.25 -12.93
CA PRO A 5 -32.53 -23.50 -11.72
C PRO A 5 -32.56 -24.95 -11.23
N GLU A 6 -33.67 -25.64 -11.38
CA GLU A 6 -33.86 -27.05 -11.00
C GLU A 6 -33.13 -28.05 -11.90
N GLU A 7 -32.66 -27.63 -13.07
CA GLU A 7 -31.96 -28.46 -14.05
C GLU A 7 -30.46 -28.14 -14.12
N VAL A 8 -29.93 -27.28 -13.22
CA VAL A 8 -28.54 -26.82 -13.25
C VAL A 8 -27.90 -26.78 -11.86
N TYR A 9 -26.58 -26.88 -11.84
CA TYR A 9 -25.76 -26.67 -10.65
C TYR A 9 -24.91 -25.41 -10.80
N LEU A 10 -24.67 -24.71 -9.69
CA LEU A 10 -23.70 -23.63 -9.59
C LEU A 10 -22.49 -24.12 -8.78
N ALA A 11 -21.35 -24.27 -9.43
CA ALA A 11 -20.09 -24.59 -8.78
C ALA A 11 -19.28 -23.31 -8.51
N GLN A 12 -18.68 -23.20 -7.32
CA GLN A 12 -17.81 -22.10 -6.92
C GLN A 12 -16.58 -22.61 -6.19
N GLY A 13 -15.42 -21.98 -6.41
CA GLY A 13 -14.14 -22.32 -5.75
C GLY A 13 -13.89 -21.58 -4.44
N THR A 14 -14.93 -21.24 -3.67
CA THR A 14 -14.83 -20.47 -2.42
C THR A 14 -14.17 -21.31 -1.32
N LEU A 15 -13.21 -20.75 -0.58
CA LEU A 15 -12.47 -21.45 0.49
C LEU A 15 -12.99 -21.08 1.89
N ARG A 16 -12.60 -21.85 2.92
CA ARG A 16 -13.05 -21.66 4.32
C ARG A 16 -12.57 -20.36 5.01
N PRO A 17 -11.34 -19.85 4.81
CA PRO A 17 -10.88 -18.60 5.46
C PRO A 17 -11.72 -17.38 5.09
N ASP A 18 -12.28 -17.37 3.89
CA ASP A 18 -13.18 -16.34 3.36
C ASP A 18 -14.49 -16.23 4.18
N LEU A 19 -14.90 -17.33 4.85
CA LEU A 19 -16.10 -17.38 5.68
C LEU A 19 -15.87 -16.90 7.12
N ILE A 20 -14.66 -17.01 7.68
CA ILE A 20 -14.36 -16.54 9.05
C ILE A 20 -14.30 -15.01 9.07
N GLU A 21 -13.69 -14.40 8.04
CA GLU A 21 -13.83 -12.95 7.80
C GLU A 21 -15.32 -12.62 7.72
N SER A 22 -16.11 -13.39 6.96
CA SER A 22 -17.58 -13.25 6.79
C SER A 22 -18.45 -13.58 8.03
N ALA A 23 -17.94 -14.30 9.04
CA ALA A 23 -18.71 -14.76 10.21
C ALA A 23 -18.53 -13.86 11.44
N SER A 24 -17.45 -13.08 11.50
CA SER A 24 -17.30 -11.95 12.43
C SER A 24 -18.47 -10.94 12.33
N HIS A 25 -19.20 -10.99 11.21
CA HIS A 25 -20.39 -10.21 10.84
C HIS A 25 -21.64 -10.51 11.69
N LEU A 26 -21.75 -11.71 12.29
CA LEU A 26 -22.92 -12.14 13.08
C LEU A 26 -22.71 -11.99 14.59
N ALA A 27 -21.47 -11.91 15.06
CA ALA A 27 -21.13 -11.97 16.48
C ALA A 27 -20.89 -10.60 17.15
N SER A 28 -20.61 -9.53 16.39
CA SER A 28 -20.38 -8.20 16.97
C SER A 28 -21.15 -7.10 16.24
N GLY A 29 -22.14 -6.49 16.90
CA GLY A 29 -22.96 -5.41 16.36
C GLY A 29 -22.24 -4.06 16.17
N LYS A 30 -20.90 -4.04 16.16
CA LYS A 30 -20.06 -2.83 16.09
C LYS A 30 -18.99 -2.85 14.99
N ALA A 31 -18.81 -3.95 14.27
CA ALA A 31 -17.83 -4.02 13.19
C ALA A 31 -18.41 -3.37 11.92
N GLU A 32 -17.96 -2.16 11.58
CA GLU A 32 -18.21 -1.56 10.27
C GLU A 32 -17.61 -2.46 9.18
N VAL A 33 -18.41 -2.68 8.13
CA VAL A 33 -18.20 -3.61 7.01
C VAL A 33 -16.74 -3.72 6.55
N ILE A 34 -16.08 -4.84 6.90
CA ILE A 34 -14.66 -5.03 6.56
C ILE A 34 -14.46 -5.65 5.17
N LYS A 35 -15.38 -6.38 4.52
CA LYS A 35 -15.43 -6.65 3.06
C LYS A 35 -16.82 -7.20 2.69
N THR A 36 -17.43 -6.78 1.57
CA THR A 36 -18.75 -7.28 1.08
C THR A 36 -18.66 -8.27 -0.08
N HIS A 37 -17.46 -8.71 -0.47
CA HIS A 37 -17.24 -9.38 -1.74
C HIS A 37 -17.21 -10.91 -1.69
N HIS A 38 -17.89 -11.54 -0.73
CA HIS A 38 -18.13 -12.96 -0.83
C HIS A 38 -19.49 -13.18 -1.51
N ASN A 39 -19.47 -13.99 -2.57
CA ASN A 39 -20.69 -14.60 -3.11
C ASN A 39 -21.17 -15.65 -2.10
N ASP A 40 -21.55 -15.23 -0.90
CA ASP A 40 -22.01 -16.12 0.16
C ASP A 40 -23.52 -15.96 0.29
N THR A 41 -24.24 -16.77 -0.50
CA THR A 41 -25.71 -16.85 -0.42
C THR A 41 -26.11 -18.08 0.37
N GLU A 42 -27.31 -18.06 0.96
CA GLU A 42 -27.86 -19.18 1.73
C GLU A 42 -27.89 -20.50 0.92
N LEU A 43 -27.99 -20.40 -0.41
CA LEU A 43 -27.95 -21.53 -1.33
C LEU A 43 -26.56 -22.17 -1.41
N ILE A 44 -25.50 -21.36 -1.37
CA ILE A 44 -24.10 -21.82 -1.47
C ILE A 44 -23.66 -22.53 -0.19
N ARG A 45 -24.17 -22.08 0.97
CA ARG A 45 -23.91 -22.72 2.27
C ARG A 45 -24.53 -24.11 2.41
N LYS A 46 -25.65 -24.38 1.73
CA LYS A 46 -26.38 -25.67 1.78
C LYS A 46 -25.79 -26.75 0.86
N LEU A 47 -24.92 -26.37 -0.09
CA LEU A 47 -24.43 -27.25 -1.18
C LEU A 47 -22.99 -27.75 -0.99
N ARG A 48 -22.43 -27.71 0.24
CA ARG A 48 -21.00 -27.94 0.45
C ARG A 48 -20.71 -29.24 1.23
N ASP A 49 -19.88 -30.09 0.65
CA ASP A 49 -19.47 -31.40 1.22
C ASP A 49 -17.96 -31.49 1.56
N GLU A 50 -17.06 -30.64 1.02
CA GLU A 50 -15.61 -30.74 1.25
C GLU A 50 -14.90 -29.39 1.54
N ASP A 51 -13.81 -29.48 2.32
CA ASP A 51 -13.02 -28.38 2.86
C ASP A 51 -11.56 -28.50 2.39
N PHE A 52 -11.09 -27.60 1.51
CA PHE A 52 -9.68 -27.51 1.13
C PHE A 52 -9.02 -26.22 1.66
N HIS A 53 -7.76 -26.32 2.07
CA HIS A 53 -6.85 -25.22 2.33
C HIS A 53 -6.17 -24.74 1.04
N LYS A 54 -5.60 -23.52 1.06
CA LYS A 54 -5.07 -22.86 -0.16
C LYS A 54 -3.87 -23.59 -0.78
N ASP A 55 -3.04 -24.21 0.03
CA ASP A 55 -1.95 -25.09 -0.36
C ASP A 55 -2.46 -26.38 -1.01
N GLU A 56 -3.52 -26.98 -0.46
CA GLU A 56 -4.17 -28.16 -1.03
C GLU A 56 -4.80 -27.86 -2.40
N VAL A 57 -5.46 -26.72 -2.55
CA VAL A 57 -6.02 -26.27 -3.85
C VAL A 57 -4.92 -26.13 -4.91
N ARG A 58 -3.73 -25.66 -4.53
CA ARG A 58 -2.59 -25.58 -5.45
C ARG A 58 -2.05 -26.96 -5.82
N ALA A 59 -1.95 -27.88 -4.86
CA ALA A 59 -1.55 -29.26 -5.14
C ALA A 59 -2.54 -29.95 -6.08
N LEU A 60 -3.84 -29.83 -5.80
CA LEU A 60 -4.91 -30.36 -6.65
C LEU A 60 -4.85 -29.75 -8.07
N GLY A 61 -4.62 -28.44 -8.19
CA GLY A 61 -4.47 -27.80 -9.49
C GLY A 61 -3.33 -28.41 -10.32
N ARG A 62 -2.21 -28.78 -9.69
CA ARG A 62 -1.09 -29.46 -10.38
C ARG A 62 -1.45 -30.88 -10.79
N GLU A 63 -2.14 -31.63 -9.93
CA GLU A 63 -2.61 -32.99 -10.23
C GLU A 63 -3.61 -33.00 -11.39
N LEU A 64 -4.42 -31.94 -11.51
CA LEU A 64 -5.33 -31.72 -12.64
C LEU A 64 -4.63 -31.23 -13.92
N GLY A 65 -3.31 -31.06 -13.90
CA GLY A 65 -2.51 -30.64 -15.06
C GLY A 65 -2.58 -29.14 -15.37
N LEU A 66 -2.99 -28.30 -14.42
CA LEU A 66 -2.92 -26.85 -14.60
C LEU A 66 -1.46 -26.35 -14.61
N PRO A 67 -1.12 -25.37 -15.47
CA PRO A 67 0.21 -24.77 -15.48
C PRO A 67 0.61 -24.17 -14.12
N GLU A 68 1.88 -24.33 -13.73
CA GLU A 68 2.41 -23.79 -12.47
C GLU A 68 2.18 -22.27 -12.36
N GLU A 69 2.32 -21.55 -13.47
CA GLU A 69 2.11 -20.11 -13.56
C GLU A 69 0.65 -19.66 -13.32
N ILE A 70 -0.31 -20.59 -13.35
CA ILE A 70 -1.73 -20.32 -13.06
C ILE A 70 -2.01 -20.63 -11.59
N VAL A 71 -1.59 -21.80 -11.10
CA VAL A 71 -1.86 -22.23 -9.70
C VAL A 71 -1.08 -21.40 -8.68
N SER A 72 0.10 -20.90 -9.06
CA SER A 72 0.96 -20.10 -8.17
C SER A 72 0.76 -18.58 -8.30
N ARG A 73 -0.30 -18.13 -8.98
CA ARG A 73 -0.62 -16.69 -9.06
C ARG A 73 -0.92 -16.11 -7.68
N HIS A 74 -0.55 -14.84 -7.51
CA HIS A 74 -0.98 -14.03 -6.38
C HIS A 74 -2.51 -13.87 -6.41
N PRO A 75 -3.16 -13.74 -5.23
CA PRO A 75 -4.56 -13.40 -5.19
C PRO A 75 -4.80 -12.04 -5.85
N PHE A 76 -5.91 -11.92 -6.58
CA PHE A 76 -6.35 -10.70 -7.22
C PHE A 76 -7.78 -10.38 -6.75
N PRO A 77 -8.04 -9.15 -6.26
CA PRO A 77 -9.32 -8.82 -5.66
C PRO A 77 -10.45 -8.83 -6.69
N GLY A 78 -11.67 -9.14 -6.27
CA GLY A 78 -12.87 -9.14 -7.14
C GLY A 78 -13.09 -7.81 -7.89
N PRO A 79 -13.03 -6.64 -7.21
CA PRO A 79 -13.07 -5.33 -7.87
C PRO A 79 -11.84 -5.02 -8.76
N GLY A 80 -10.79 -5.84 -8.69
CA GLY A 80 -9.59 -5.73 -9.50
C GLY A 80 -8.88 -4.38 -9.37
N LEU A 81 -8.59 -3.75 -10.51
CA LEU A 81 -7.85 -2.48 -10.55
C LEU A 81 -8.67 -1.28 -10.07
N ALA A 82 -9.99 -1.42 -9.89
CA ALA A 82 -10.85 -0.33 -9.43
C ALA A 82 -10.42 0.20 -8.06
N ILE A 83 -9.95 -0.69 -7.18
CA ILE A 83 -9.44 -0.36 -5.83
C ILE A 83 -7.93 -0.09 -5.78
N ARG A 84 -7.29 -0.02 -6.96
CA ARG A 84 -5.87 0.27 -7.13
C ARG A 84 -5.64 1.59 -7.88
N VAL A 85 -6.69 2.37 -8.12
CA VAL A 85 -6.60 3.75 -8.60
C VAL A 85 -7.16 4.64 -7.51
N ILE A 86 -6.31 5.47 -6.91
CA ILE A 86 -6.79 6.51 -6.00
C ILE A 86 -7.50 7.58 -6.83
N CYS A 87 -8.83 7.55 -6.78
CA CYS A 87 -9.66 8.52 -7.47
C CYS A 87 -9.83 9.76 -6.61
N ALA A 88 -9.64 10.94 -7.20
CA ALA A 88 -9.78 12.21 -6.52
C ALA A 88 -10.08 13.32 -7.52
N ASP A 89 -10.93 14.25 -7.11
CA ASP A 89 -11.20 15.50 -7.84
C ASP A 89 -10.60 16.72 -7.10
N GLU A 90 -10.48 16.63 -5.78
CA GLU A 90 -9.91 17.66 -4.90
C GLU A 90 -8.80 17.06 -4.02
N PRO A 91 -7.78 17.87 -3.64
CA PRO A 91 -6.76 17.43 -2.71
C PRO A 91 -7.35 17.14 -1.33
N TYR A 92 -6.90 16.05 -0.71
CA TYR A 92 -7.26 15.74 0.67
C TYR A 92 -6.33 16.44 1.65
N ALA A 93 -6.82 17.52 2.26
CA ALA A 93 -6.14 18.24 3.34
C ALA A 93 -7.20 18.71 4.35
N CYS A 94 -7.16 18.15 5.56
CA CYS A 94 -7.98 18.58 6.69
C CYS A 94 -7.24 19.63 7.53
N GLU A 95 -7.87 20.11 8.60
CA GLU A 95 -7.32 21.15 9.49
C GLU A 95 -5.96 20.79 10.07
N ASP A 96 -5.70 19.49 10.32
CA ASP A 96 -4.46 18.97 10.87
C ASP A 96 -3.31 18.85 9.85
N PHE A 97 -3.55 19.14 8.56
CA PHE A 97 -2.56 18.90 7.49
C PHE A 97 -1.25 19.67 7.73
N THR A 98 -1.34 20.94 8.14
CA THR A 98 -0.15 21.77 8.39
C THR A 98 0.58 21.33 9.67
N GLU A 99 -0.16 21.03 10.72
CA GLU A 99 0.40 20.58 11.99
C GLU A 99 1.13 19.24 11.84
N THR A 100 0.51 18.28 11.15
CA THR A 100 1.10 16.97 10.89
C THR A 100 2.36 17.08 10.03
N ASN A 101 2.38 17.93 9.00
CA ASN A 101 3.61 18.19 8.23
C ASN A 101 4.74 18.78 9.11
N ASN A 102 4.42 19.67 10.05
CA ASN A 102 5.42 20.20 10.98
C ASN A 102 5.99 19.10 11.87
N ILE A 103 5.16 18.18 12.36
CA ILE A 103 5.60 17.01 13.14
C ILE A 103 6.50 16.11 12.29
N LEU A 104 6.12 15.81 11.05
CA LEU A 104 6.94 15.01 10.13
C LEU A 104 8.31 15.62 9.88
N LYS A 105 8.37 16.94 9.69
CA LYS A 105 9.63 17.68 9.53
C LYS A 105 10.54 17.51 10.73
N ILE A 106 9.98 17.58 11.95
CA ILE A 106 10.73 17.36 13.20
C ILE A 106 11.24 15.92 13.28
N ILE A 107 10.43 14.93 12.89
CA ILE A 107 10.84 13.52 12.88
C ILE A 107 12.02 13.30 11.92
N THR A 108 12.00 13.87 10.72
CA THR A 108 13.09 13.67 9.74
C THR A 108 14.31 14.56 9.95
N ASP A 109 14.17 15.66 10.71
CA ASP A 109 15.26 16.58 11.09
C ASP A 109 15.54 16.51 12.59
N PHE A 110 15.34 15.34 13.21
CA PHE A 110 15.33 15.19 14.67
C PHE A 110 16.68 15.56 15.30
N SER A 111 17.80 15.09 14.73
CA SER A 111 19.15 15.39 15.23
C SER A 111 19.49 16.90 15.24
N ALA A 112 18.92 17.69 14.33
CA ALA A 112 19.07 19.14 14.31
C ALA A 112 18.03 19.83 15.21
N SER A 113 16.80 19.31 15.24
CA SER A 113 15.68 19.84 16.03
C SER A 113 15.93 19.72 17.54
N VAL A 114 16.61 18.68 18.01
CA VAL A 114 17.03 18.53 19.41
C VAL A 114 17.99 19.66 19.86
N LYS A 115 18.79 20.22 18.93
CA LYS A 115 19.67 21.36 19.23
C LYS A 115 18.92 22.68 19.41
N LYS A 116 17.67 22.76 18.92
CA LYS A 116 16.81 23.95 18.97
C LYS A 116 15.40 23.56 19.46
N PRO A 117 15.24 23.33 20.78
CA PRO A 117 14.00 22.79 21.32
C PRO A 117 12.82 23.75 21.13
N HIS A 118 11.69 23.19 20.68
CA HIS A 118 10.39 23.86 20.60
C HIS A 118 9.28 22.94 21.11
N THR A 119 8.07 23.46 21.37
CA THR A 119 6.95 22.72 21.98
C THR A 119 6.60 21.42 21.25
N LEU A 120 6.59 21.43 19.91
CA LEU A 120 6.29 20.23 19.11
C LEU A 120 7.32 19.09 19.27
N LEU A 121 8.59 19.39 19.62
CA LEU A 121 9.61 18.37 19.84
C LEU A 121 9.29 17.55 21.09
N GLN A 122 8.76 18.20 22.12
CA GLN A 122 8.36 17.53 23.37
C GLN A 122 7.21 16.53 23.12
N ARG A 123 6.30 16.87 22.19
CA ARG A 123 5.24 15.94 21.78
C ARG A 123 5.81 14.70 21.10
N VAL A 124 6.77 14.86 20.19
CA VAL A 124 7.46 13.72 19.55
C VAL A 124 8.17 12.87 20.61
N LYS A 125 8.96 13.50 21.50
CA LYS A 125 9.67 12.80 22.59
C LYS A 125 8.73 12.03 23.52
N SER A 126 7.56 12.58 23.82
CA SER A 126 6.57 11.91 24.68
C SER A 126 5.94 10.65 24.08
N CYS A 127 6.11 10.44 22.76
CA CYS A 127 5.52 9.31 22.02
C CYS A 127 6.53 8.21 21.68
N ILE A 128 7.82 8.38 22.01
CA ILE A 128 8.90 7.46 21.65
C ILE A 128 9.66 7.01 22.89
N SER A 129 10.24 5.81 22.87
CA SER A 129 11.13 5.35 23.95
C SER A 129 12.55 5.92 23.82
N ASP A 130 13.36 5.81 24.87
CA ASP A 130 14.76 6.26 24.87
C ASP A 130 15.57 5.56 23.75
N ASP A 131 15.38 4.26 23.55
CA ASP A 131 16.03 3.49 22.47
C ASP A 131 15.60 3.99 21.07
N GLU A 132 14.33 4.35 20.91
CA GLU A 132 13.82 4.90 19.66
C GLU A 132 14.32 6.32 19.41
N GLU A 133 14.49 7.11 20.47
CA GLU A 133 15.11 8.43 20.42
C GLU A 133 16.56 8.33 19.93
N GLU A 134 17.37 7.44 20.52
CA GLU A 134 18.76 7.23 20.11
C GLU A 134 18.85 6.77 18.65
N LYS A 135 17.99 5.83 18.26
CA LYS A 135 17.92 5.35 16.87
C LYS A 135 17.50 6.45 15.90
N LEU A 136 16.51 7.27 16.25
CA LEU A 136 16.07 8.39 15.42
C LEU A 136 17.15 9.47 15.28
N MET A 137 17.89 9.76 16.36
CA MET A 137 19.07 10.64 16.34
C MET A 137 20.15 10.11 15.37
N GLN A 138 20.43 8.81 15.42
CA GLN A 138 21.41 8.19 14.52
C GLN A 138 20.95 8.28 13.06
N ILE A 139 19.70 7.91 12.76
CA ILE A 139 19.16 7.92 11.40
C ILE A 139 19.22 9.33 10.79
N THR A 140 18.73 10.32 11.54
CA THR A 140 18.61 11.72 11.06
C THR A 140 19.92 12.49 11.11
N SER A 141 20.99 11.94 11.68
CA SER A 141 22.35 12.51 11.58
C SER A 141 23.13 11.94 10.40
N LEU A 142 22.84 10.71 9.98
CA LEU A 142 23.49 10.03 8.87
C LEU A 142 22.83 10.32 7.51
N HIS A 143 21.51 10.49 7.49
CA HIS A 143 20.74 10.61 6.25
C HIS A 143 19.99 11.93 6.17
N SER A 144 20.03 12.57 5.00
CA SER A 144 19.23 13.76 4.74
C SER A 144 17.86 13.36 4.20
N LEU A 145 16.88 13.28 5.10
CA LEU A 145 15.52 12.85 4.83
C LEU A 145 14.55 14.03 4.80
N ASN A 146 13.47 13.90 4.03
CA ASN A 146 12.31 14.78 4.09
C ASN A 146 11.03 13.93 4.14
N ALA A 147 10.16 14.20 5.11
CA ALA A 147 8.84 13.59 5.22
C ALA A 147 7.74 14.64 5.11
N PHE A 148 6.67 14.29 4.39
CA PHE A 148 5.56 15.19 4.10
C PHE A 148 4.28 14.41 3.85
N LEU A 149 3.13 15.03 4.13
CA LEU A 149 1.85 14.47 3.75
C LEU A 149 1.61 14.60 2.25
N LEU A 150 1.08 13.53 1.67
CA LEU A 150 0.52 13.54 0.33
C LEU A 150 -0.98 13.85 0.42
N PRO A 151 -1.53 14.72 -0.44
CA PRO A 151 -2.92 15.18 -0.36
C PRO A 151 -3.91 14.14 -0.91
N ILE A 152 -3.81 12.89 -0.45
CA ILE A 152 -4.64 11.75 -0.84
C ILE A 152 -5.06 10.95 0.39
N LYS A 153 -6.16 10.20 0.26
CA LYS A 153 -6.63 9.24 1.26
C LYS A 153 -6.23 7.82 0.88
N THR A 154 -6.03 6.99 1.90
CA THR A 154 -5.92 5.55 1.76
C THR A 154 -6.59 4.85 2.93
N VAL A 155 -7.13 3.66 2.68
CA VAL A 155 -7.64 2.79 3.74
C VAL A 155 -6.51 2.27 4.64
N GLY A 156 -6.79 2.26 5.94
CA GLY A 156 -6.02 1.65 7.01
C GLY A 156 -6.92 0.87 7.96
N VAL A 157 -6.31 0.16 8.90
CA VAL A 157 -7.00 -0.52 10.00
C VAL A 157 -6.31 -0.13 11.30
N GLN A 158 -7.07 0.49 12.21
CA GLN A 158 -6.62 0.89 13.53
C GLN A 158 -7.61 0.35 14.57
N GLY A 159 -7.13 -0.54 15.44
CA GLY A 159 -8.02 -1.32 16.31
C GLY A 159 -8.96 -2.20 15.48
N ASP A 160 -10.27 -2.11 15.77
CA ASP A 160 -11.31 -2.93 15.14
C ASP A 160 -11.99 -2.24 13.96
N SER A 161 -11.54 -1.05 13.55
CA SER A 161 -12.22 -0.22 12.56
C SER A 161 -11.34 0.13 11.37
N ARG A 162 -11.96 0.20 10.19
CA ARG A 162 -11.36 0.78 8.99
C ARG A 162 -11.26 2.30 9.15
N SER A 163 -10.17 2.88 8.70
CA SER A 163 -9.99 4.34 8.64
C SER A 163 -9.59 4.76 7.24
N TYR A 164 -9.93 5.98 6.83
CA TYR A 164 -9.42 6.61 5.61
C TYR A 164 -8.67 7.87 5.99
N SER A 165 -7.37 7.88 5.79
CA SER A 165 -6.50 8.95 6.27
C SER A 165 -5.26 9.11 5.41
N TYR A 166 -4.33 9.97 5.84
CA TYR A 166 -3.23 10.43 5.01
C TYR A 166 -2.21 9.34 4.67
N VAL A 167 -1.46 9.63 3.61
CA VAL A 167 -0.20 8.96 3.25
C VAL A 167 0.95 9.92 3.53
N CYS A 168 1.97 9.45 4.25
CA CYS A 168 3.24 10.14 4.40
C CYS A 168 4.22 9.69 3.31
N GLY A 169 4.75 10.62 2.54
CA GLY A 169 5.87 10.40 1.63
C GLY A 169 7.19 10.73 2.32
N VAL A 170 8.18 9.86 2.16
CA VAL A 170 9.56 10.07 2.60
C VAL A 170 10.48 10.06 1.38
N SER A 171 11.36 11.05 1.27
CA SER A 171 12.41 11.08 0.25
C SER A 171 13.77 11.34 0.89
N SER A 172 14.85 10.90 0.23
CA SER A 172 16.22 11.07 0.71
C SER A 172 17.07 11.79 -0.34
N LYS A 173 18.16 12.43 0.09
CA LYS A 173 19.17 12.97 -0.82
C LYS A 173 20.12 11.89 -1.31
N GLU A 174 20.49 10.97 -0.43
CA GLU A 174 21.29 9.79 -0.75
C GLU A 174 20.41 8.59 -1.16
N ALA A 175 21.05 7.47 -1.50
CA ALA A 175 20.38 6.18 -1.71
C ALA A 175 19.57 5.77 -0.46
N PRO A 176 18.43 5.08 -0.62
CA PRO A 176 17.58 4.67 0.49
C PRO A 176 18.32 3.71 1.43
N HIS A 177 18.30 4.01 2.72
CA HIS A 177 18.68 3.03 3.74
C HIS A 177 17.42 2.32 4.26
N TRP A 178 17.16 1.12 3.73
CA TRP A 178 15.88 0.43 3.91
C TRP A 178 15.51 0.16 5.37
N ASP A 179 16.46 -0.24 6.22
CA ASP A 179 16.19 -0.47 7.65
C ASP A 179 15.78 0.81 8.39
N SER A 180 16.35 1.95 8.00
CA SER A 180 15.97 3.27 8.55
C SER A 180 14.57 3.66 8.10
N LEU A 181 14.26 3.44 6.82
CA LEU A 181 12.95 3.73 6.25
C LEU A 181 11.85 2.84 6.87
N MET A 182 12.13 1.54 7.06
CA MET A 182 11.22 0.59 7.72
C MET A 182 11.04 0.88 9.23
N PHE A 183 12.04 1.49 9.87
CA PHE A 183 11.89 2.03 11.22
C PHE A 183 10.94 3.23 11.22
N LEU A 184 11.17 4.22 10.36
CA LEU A 184 10.31 5.40 10.23
C LEU A 184 8.86 5.03 9.87
N ALA A 185 8.67 4.04 8.99
CA ALA A 185 7.35 3.56 8.59
C ALA A 185 6.53 2.97 9.75
N ARG A 186 7.19 2.47 10.80
CA ARG A 186 6.53 2.00 12.04
C ARG A 186 6.37 3.13 13.06
N LEU A 187 7.34 4.04 13.11
CA LEU A 187 7.36 5.14 14.07
C LEU A 187 6.31 6.22 13.76
N ILE A 188 6.25 6.67 12.51
CA ILE A 188 5.42 7.81 12.09
C ILE A 188 3.93 7.56 12.40
N PRO A 189 3.30 6.44 12.03
CA PRO A 189 1.88 6.21 12.33
C PRO A 189 1.57 6.09 13.83
N ARG A 190 2.56 5.70 14.67
CA ARG A 190 2.38 5.67 16.13
C ARG A 190 2.39 7.07 16.74
N ILE A 191 3.15 7.99 16.17
CA ILE A 191 3.17 9.39 16.61
C ILE A 191 1.96 10.15 16.03
N CYS A 192 1.62 9.88 14.77
CA CYS A 192 0.58 10.55 14.01
C CYS A 192 -0.49 9.55 13.57
N HIS A 193 -1.51 9.36 14.40
CA HIS A 193 -2.60 8.40 14.12
C HIS A 193 -3.43 8.78 12.87
N SER A 194 -3.38 10.02 12.40
CA SER A 194 -3.98 10.43 11.12
C SER A 194 -3.17 10.00 9.88
N ILE A 195 -2.09 9.25 10.06
CA ILE A 195 -1.30 8.69 8.95
C ILE A 195 -1.53 7.17 8.90
N ASN A 196 -2.16 6.72 7.82
CA ASN A 196 -2.41 5.30 7.59
C ASN A 196 -1.21 4.60 6.95
N ARG A 197 -0.40 5.32 6.16
CA ARG A 197 0.71 4.74 5.39
C ARG A 197 1.93 5.63 5.32
N VAL A 198 3.08 4.99 5.18
CA VAL A 198 4.36 5.64 4.89
C VAL A 198 4.96 5.01 3.64
N VAL A 199 5.34 5.83 2.67
CA VAL A 199 5.95 5.40 1.42
C VAL A 199 7.30 6.06 1.20
N TYR A 200 8.23 5.34 0.59
CA TYR A 200 9.43 5.94 0.04
C TYR A 200 9.16 6.45 -1.38
N VAL A 201 9.54 7.70 -1.68
CA VAL A 201 9.36 8.34 -2.98
C VAL A 201 10.69 8.32 -3.74
N PHE A 202 10.82 7.46 -4.74
CA PHE A 202 12.06 7.36 -5.53
C PHE A 202 12.34 8.62 -6.36
N GLY A 203 13.62 8.86 -6.64
CA GLY A 203 14.10 9.99 -7.44
C GLY A 203 14.91 10.98 -6.62
N SER A 204 15.03 12.21 -7.12
CA SER A 204 15.70 13.28 -6.39
C SER A 204 14.93 13.64 -5.12
N HIS A 205 15.64 14.20 -4.15
CA HIS A 205 15.06 14.74 -2.93
C HIS A 205 13.88 15.68 -3.23
N VAL A 206 12.71 15.39 -2.67
CA VAL A 206 11.48 16.20 -2.88
C VAL A 206 11.58 17.42 -1.98
N LYS A 207 11.83 18.59 -2.55
CA LYS A 207 11.88 19.85 -1.80
C LYS A 207 10.49 20.43 -1.56
N GLU A 208 9.66 20.36 -2.58
CA GLU A 208 8.32 20.94 -2.59
C GLU A 208 7.32 19.83 -2.92
N PRO A 209 6.64 19.26 -1.90
CA PRO A 209 5.66 18.21 -2.13
C PRO A 209 4.42 18.77 -2.83
N PRO A 210 3.74 17.97 -3.67
CA PRO A 210 2.51 18.41 -4.33
C PRO A 210 1.42 18.69 -3.31
N THR A 211 0.78 19.85 -3.41
CA THR A 211 -0.36 20.25 -2.58
C THR A 211 -1.71 20.15 -3.32
N ASP A 212 -1.67 20.04 -4.64
CA ASP A 212 -2.80 19.75 -5.52
C ASP A 212 -2.71 18.31 -6.08
N ILE A 213 -3.80 17.87 -6.73
CA ILE A 213 -3.89 16.54 -7.33
C ILE A 213 -4.20 16.64 -8.82
N THR A 214 -3.87 15.60 -9.58
CA THR A 214 -4.33 15.43 -10.96
C THR A 214 -5.71 14.76 -10.90
N PRO A 215 -6.80 15.40 -11.36
CA PRO A 215 -8.14 14.80 -11.34
C PRO A 215 -8.13 13.41 -11.96
N THR A 216 -8.56 12.41 -11.19
CA THR A 216 -8.40 11.00 -11.53
C THR A 216 -9.65 10.22 -11.18
N PHE A 217 -10.16 9.50 -12.17
CA PHE A 217 -11.33 8.63 -12.06
C PHE A 217 -11.05 7.32 -12.81
N LEU A 218 -11.92 6.33 -12.62
CA LEU A 218 -11.89 5.04 -13.32
C LEU A 218 -12.28 5.18 -14.80
N THR A 219 -11.42 5.84 -15.57
CA THR A 219 -11.54 5.98 -17.02
C THR A 219 -10.67 4.97 -17.74
N THR A 220 -10.99 4.68 -18.99
CA THR A 220 -10.25 3.70 -19.81
C THR A 220 -8.77 4.05 -19.94
N GLY A 221 -8.43 5.34 -20.10
CA GLY A 221 -7.04 5.81 -20.18
C GLY A 221 -6.27 5.58 -18.87
N VAL A 222 -6.85 5.96 -17.73
CA VAL A 222 -6.26 5.77 -16.40
C VAL A 222 -6.05 4.28 -16.11
N LEU A 223 -7.05 3.45 -16.39
CA LEU A 223 -6.94 1.99 -16.24
C LEU A 223 -5.90 1.39 -17.19
N SER A 224 -5.78 1.90 -18.41
CA SER A 224 -4.73 1.46 -19.35
C SER A 224 -3.33 1.75 -18.82
N THR A 225 -3.10 2.94 -18.25
CA THR A 225 -1.82 3.29 -17.62
C THR A 225 -1.52 2.36 -16.45
N LEU A 226 -2.48 2.13 -15.55
CA LEU A 226 -2.27 1.24 -14.41
C LEU A 226 -2.05 -0.22 -14.85
N ARG A 227 -2.80 -0.72 -15.84
CA ARG A 227 -2.60 -2.06 -16.41
C ARG A 227 -1.17 -2.25 -16.93
N GLN A 228 -0.62 -1.23 -17.61
CA GLN A 228 0.74 -1.27 -18.10
C GLN A 228 1.75 -1.28 -16.94
N ALA A 229 1.55 -0.44 -15.91
CA ALA A 229 2.43 -0.39 -14.74
C ALA A 229 2.41 -1.71 -13.96
N ASP A 230 1.23 -2.27 -13.73
CA ASP A 230 1.02 -3.56 -13.04
C ASP A 230 1.67 -4.71 -13.81
N PHE A 231 1.48 -4.76 -15.14
CA PHE A 231 2.10 -5.75 -16.02
C PHE A 231 3.64 -5.71 -15.98
N VAL A 232 4.22 -4.51 -16.08
CA VAL A 232 5.68 -4.32 -16.04
C VAL A 232 6.24 -4.77 -14.69
N ALA A 233 5.63 -4.32 -13.59
CA ALA A 233 6.07 -4.69 -12.24
C ALA A 233 6.01 -6.21 -12.02
N HIS A 234 4.88 -6.85 -12.31
CA HIS A 234 4.71 -8.29 -12.11
C HIS A 234 5.58 -9.13 -13.05
N SER A 235 5.86 -8.66 -14.26
CA SER A 235 6.76 -9.38 -15.18
C SER A 235 8.18 -9.38 -14.65
N ILE A 236 8.67 -8.23 -14.15
CA ILE A 236 10.00 -8.14 -13.50
C ILE A 236 10.05 -9.02 -12.24
N LEU A 237 9.01 -9.00 -11.40
CA LEU A 237 8.96 -9.87 -10.21
C LEU A 237 8.99 -11.36 -10.57
N ARG A 238 8.25 -11.76 -11.61
CA ARG A 238 8.19 -13.15 -12.08
C ARG A 238 9.52 -13.61 -12.67
N GLU A 239 10.10 -12.82 -13.58
CA GLU A 239 11.37 -13.12 -14.25
C GLU A 239 12.55 -13.18 -13.28
N SER A 240 12.50 -12.43 -12.17
CA SER A 240 13.52 -12.49 -11.13
C SER A 240 13.44 -13.73 -10.23
N GLY A 241 12.35 -14.51 -10.28
CA GLY A 241 12.16 -15.70 -9.44
C GLY A 241 11.72 -15.42 -8.00
N TYR A 242 11.48 -14.17 -7.62
CA TYR A 242 11.07 -13.79 -6.25
C TYR A 242 9.55 -13.72 -6.04
N SER A 243 8.75 -14.05 -7.06
CA SER A 243 7.28 -14.02 -6.96
C SER A 243 6.72 -14.88 -5.81
N SER A 244 7.36 -16.00 -5.48
CA SER A 244 6.92 -16.88 -4.38
C SER A 244 7.27 -16.36 -2.98
N LYS A 245 8.18 -15.39 -2.87
CA LYS A 245 8.58 -14.75 -1.60
C LYS A 245 7.61 -13.67 -1.15
N ILE A 246 6.79 -13.17 -2.07
CA ILE A 246 5.79 -12.13 -1.83
C ILE A 246 4.40 -12.78 -1.88
N SER A 247 3.56 -12.54 -0.88
CA SER A 247 2.20 -13.09 -0.84
C SER A 247 1.28 -12.38 -1.85
N GLN A 248 1.47 -11.06 -2.02
CA GLN A 248 0.75 -10.25 -3.00
C GLN A 248 1.52 -8.95 -3.29
N MET A 249 1.47 -8.44 -4.54
CA MET A 249 2.07 -7.15 -4.89
C MET A 249 1.07 -6.19 -5.58
N PRO A 250 0.16 -5.53 -4.85
CA PRO A 250 -0.61 -4.43 -5.42
C PRO A 250 0.27 -3.34 -6.05
N VAL A 251 -0.08 -2.94 -7.26
CA VAL A 251 0.46 -1.76 -7.94
C VAL A 251 -0.66 -0.74 -8.00
N ILE A 252 -0.42 0.47 -7.48
CA ILE A 252 -1.45 1.49 -7.28
C ILE A 252 -1.10 2.74 -8.07
N LEU A 253 -2.08 3.36 -8.73
CA LEU A 253 -1.93 4.64 -9.40
C LEU A 253 -2.50 5.75 -8.52
N THR A 254 -1.70 6.78 -8.25
CA THR A 254 -2.05 7.93 -7.41
C THR A 254 -2.10 9.23 -8.22
N PRO A 255 -2.99 10.18 -7.86
CA PRO A 255 -3.20 11.43 -8.59
C PRO A 255 -2.12 12.48 -8.28
N LEU A 256 -0.84 12.08 -8.16
CA LEU A 256 0.25 12.93 -7.68
C LEU A 256 1.24 13.27 -8.79
N HIS A 257 1.45 14.57 -9.00
CA HIS A 257 2.43 15.12 -9.94
C HIS A 257 3.55 15.87 -9.19
N PHE A 258 4.69 15.22 -9.03
CA PHE A 258 5.90 15.78 -8.43
C PHE A 258 6.74 16.56 -9.45
N ASP A 259 7.76 17.26 -8.95
CA ASP A 259 8.83 17.89 -9.75
C ASP A 259 8.38 19.04 -10.65
N ARG A 260 7.26 19.68 -10.29
CA ARG A 260 6.82 20.93 -10.92
C ARG A 260 7.54 22.11 -10.28
N ASP A 261 7.89 23.09 -11.11
CA ASP A 261 8.36 24.38 -10.63
C ASP A 261 7.14 25.18 -10.10
N PRO A 262 7.06 25.46 -8.79
CA PRO A 262 5.96 26.19 -8.19
C PRO A 262 5.81 27.61 -8.74
N GLN A 263 6.91 28.22 -9.19
CA GLN A 263 6.88 29.57 -9.78
C GLN A 263 6.18 29.58 -11.13
N GLN A 264 6.19 28.46 -11.85
CA GLN A 264 5.60 28.34 -13.18
C GLN A 264 4.11 27.99 -13.16
N LYS A 265 3.51 27.74 -11.98
CA LYS A 265 2.09 27.40 -11.80
C LYS A 265 1.59 26.31 -12.76
N GLN A 266 2.42 25.31 -13.03
CA GLN A 266 2.07 24.23 -13.95
C GLN A 266 0.93 23.38 -13.36
N PRO A 267 -0.12 23.07 -14.14
CA PRO A 267 -1.22 22.25 -13.65
C PRO A 267 -0.76 20.80 -13.39
N SER A 268 -1.37 20.15 -12.40
CA SER A 268 -1.18 18.73 -12.14
C SER A 268 -1.83 17.90 -13.26
N CYS A 269 -1.02 17.20 -14.07
CA CYS A 269 -1.50 16.39 -15.20
C CYS A 269 -0.88 14.98 -15.27
N ARG A 270 0.05 14.65 -14.38
CA ARG A 270 0.72 13.34 -14.30
C ARG A 270 0.35 12.63 -13.01
N ARG A 271 0.52 11.31 -13.02
CA ARG A 271 0.20 10.42 -11.89
C ARG A 271 1.45 9.75 -11.38
N SER A 272 1.42 9.21 -10.19
CA SER A 272 2.53 8.44 -9.64
C SER A 272 2.11 7.02 -9.34
N VAL A 273 3.05 6.09 -9.30
CA VAL A 273 2.77 4.67 -9.07
C VAL A 273 3.33 4.24 -7.72
N VAL A 274 2.59 3.47 -6.95
CA VAL A 274 3.07 2.81 -5.72
C VAL A 274 3.25 1.33 -6.00
N ILE A 275 4.41 0.79 -5.66
CA ILE A 275 4.68 -0.64 -5.55
C ILE A 275 4.43 -1.03 -4.10
N ARG A 276 3.45 -1.89 -3.85
CA ARG A 276 3.14 -2.38 -2.51
C ARG A 276 3.44 -3.88 -2.48
N THR A 277 4.59 -4.25 -1.94
CA THR A 277 4.91 -5.65 -1.65
C THR A 277 4.26 -6.05 -0.33
N PHE A 278 3.65 -7.23 -0.24
CA PHE A 278 3.06 -7.71 1.01
C PHE A 278 3.42 -9.16 1.28
N ILE A 279 3.84 -9.43 2.52
CA ILE A 279 4.14 -10.77 3.02
C ILE A 279 3.25 -11.04 4.22
N THR A 280 2.54 -12.16 4.16
CA THR A 280 1.58 -12.58 5.17
C THR A 280 1.33 -14.08 5.11
N SER A 281 1.02 -14.67 6.27
CA SER A 281 0.55 -16.05 6.41
C SER A 281 -0.98 -16.17 6.34
N ASP A 282 -1.72 -15.16 6.81
CA ASP A 282 -3.17 -15.24 7.04
C ASP A 282 -3.97 -14.04 6.50
N PHE A 283 -3.29 -13.05 5.90
CA PHE A 283 -3.82 -11.74 5.48
C PHE A 283 -4.43 -10.88 6.60
N MET A 284 -4.39 -11.32 7.87
CA MET A 284 -4.83 -10.54 9.04
C MET A 284 -3.74 -9.58 9.49
N THR A 285 -2.50 -10.05 9.51
CA THR A 285 -1.31 -9.23 9.73
C THR A 285 -0.33 -9.42 8.59
N GLY A 286 0.59 -8.49 8.40
CA GLY A 286 1.67 -8.68 7.43
C GLY A 286 2.60 -7.50 7.32
N ILE A 287 3.69 -7.72 6.62
CA ILE A 287 4.77 -6.74 6.48
C ILE A 287 4.96 -6.37 5.01
N ALA A 288 5.46 -5.16 4.77
CA ALA A 288 6.07 -4.84 3.48
C ALA A 288 7.38 -5.63 3.33
N ALA A 289 7.71 -6.05 2.11
CA ALA A 289 9.01 -6.66 1.86
C ALA A 289 10.08 -5.58 1.91
N THR A 290 11.10 -5.77 2.73
CA THR A 290 12.26 -4.87 2.77
C THR A 290 13.17 -5.21 1.58
N PRO A 291 13.48 -4.23 0.71
CA PRO A 291 14.51 -4.43 -0.31
C PRO A 291 15.86 -4.80 0.34
N ASP A 292 16.62 -5.66 -0.33
CA ASP A 292 17.83 -6.35 0.18
C ASP A 292 17.62 -7.32 1.35
N ASN A 293 16.37 -7.62 1.69
CA ASN A 293 16.04 -8.69 2.63
C ASN A 293 15.17 -9.76 1.97
N GLN A 294 13.89 -9.47 1.73
CA GLN A 294 12.97 -10.45 1.11
C GLN A 294 12.92 -10.36 -0.42
N ILE A 295 13.34 -9.22 -0.98
CA ILE A 295 13.43 -8.98 -2.42
C ILE A 295 14.73 -8.19 -2.69
N PRO A 296 15.54 -8.53 -3.71
CA PRO A 296 16.74 -7.76 -4.02
C PRO A 296 16.40 -6.33 -4.39
N GLU A 297 17.19 -5.35 -3.92
CA GLU A 297 16.98 -3.94 -4.28
C GLU A 297 17.03 -3.73 -5.80
N GLU A 298 17.92 -4.41 -6.51
CA GLU A 298 18.04 -4.33 -7.97
C GLU A 298 16.71 -4.64 -8.68
N VAL A 299 15.94 -5.62 -8.18
CA VAL A 299 14.64 -5.98 -8.75
C VAL A 299 13.65 -4.84 -8.57
N VAL A 300 13.63 -4.20 -7.40
CA VAL A 300 12.77 -3.03 -7.12
C VAL A 300 13.19 -1.83 -7.97
N LEU A 301 14.49 -1.54 -8.07
CA LEU A 301 15.01 -0.45 -8.90
C LEU A 301 14.72 -0.68 -10.39
N LYS A 302 14.76 -1.92 -10.87
CA LYS A 302 14.35 -2.27 -12.23
C LYS A 302 12.86 -1.96 -12.46
N MET A 303 11.98 -2.31 -11.51
CA MET A 303 10.56 -1.93 -11.58
C MET A 303 10.39 -0.40 -11.65
N VAL A 304 11.07 0.33 -10.77
CA VAL A 304 11.03 1.80 -10.73
C VAL A 304 11.43 2.40 -12.07
N ASN A 305 12.54 1.93 -12.65
CA ASN A 305 13.07 2.44 -13.91
C ASN A 305 12.14 2.16 -15.10
N GLU A 306 11.57 0.96 -15.19
CA GLU A 306 10.67 0.61 -16.30
C GLU A 306 9.30 1.27 -16.17
N ILE A 307 8.73 1.34 -14.96
CA ILE A 307 7.45 2.03 -14.73
C ILE A 307 7.57 3.53 -15.03
N LYS A 308 8.69 4.16 -14.69
CA LYS A 308 8.93 5.59 -14.94
C LYS A 308 8.95 5.95 -16.44
N LYS A 309 9.22 4.99 -17.34
CA LYS A 309 9.16 5.21 -18.79
C LYS A 309 7.73 5.29 -19.34
N ILE A 310 6.73 4.87 -18.58
CA ILE A 310 5.33 4.87 -19.01
C ILE A 310 4.84 6.32 -19.14
N PRO A 311 4.24 6.72 -20.28
CA PRO A 311 3.72 8.06 -20.47
C PRO A 311 2.73 8.47 -19.37
N GLY A 312 2.94 9.67 -18.82
CA GLY A 312 2.08 10.23 -17.77
C GLY A 312 2.47 9.84 -16.34
N ILE A 313 3.52 9.03 -16.14
CA ILE A 313 4.07 8.75 -14.81
C ILE A 313 5.05 9.85 -14.38
N SER A 314 4.84 10.41 -13.19
CA SER A 314 5.69 11.41 -12.54
C SER A 314 6.76 10.71 -11.70
N ARG A 315 6.35 9.99 -10.66
CA ARG A 315 7.26 9.23 -9.79
C ARG A 315 6.75 7.83 -9.48
N VAL A 316 7.66 6.99 -9.00
CA VAL A 316 7.37 5.68 -8.43
C VAL A 316 7.65 5.75 -6.94
N MET A 317 6.83 5.08 -6.16
CA MET A 317 6.88 5.02 -4.70
C MET A 317 6.88 3.56 -4.25
N PHE A 318 7.41 3.30 -3.06
CA PHE A 318 7.40 1.98 -2.43
C PHE A 318 6.66 2.05 -1.09
N ASP A 319 5.63 1.23 -0.91
CA ASP A 319 4.91 1.17 0.37
C ASP A 319 5.71 0.40 1.42
N LEU A 320 5.99 1.07 2.54
CA LEU A 320 6.78 0.53 3.66
C LEU A 320 5.87 0.04 4.81
N THR A 321 4.56 0.18 4.65
CA THR A 321 3.61 0.04 5.75
C THR A 321 3.22 -1.41 6.00
N SER A 322 3.35 -1.85 7.25
CA SER A 322 2.79 -3.12 7.73
C SER A 322 1.27 -3.04 7.95
N LYS A 323 0.62 -4.19 8.05
CA LYS A 323 -0.77 -4.33 8.51
C LYS A 323 -0.77 -4.86 9.95
N PRO A 324 -1.29 -4.12 10.94
CA PRO A 324 -1.68 -2.69 10.93
C PRO A 324 -0.46 -1.72 10.90
N PRO A 325 -0.63 -0.41 10.63
CA PRO A 325 -1.89 0.33 10.42
C PRO A 325 -2.39 0.34 8.97
N GLY A 326 -1.57 -0.09 8.01
CA GLY A 326 -1.98 -0.22 6.63
C GLY A 326 -2.85 -1.47 6.40
N THR A 327 -3.25 -1.68 5.16
CA THR A 327 -3.86 -2.94 4.69
C THR A 327 -3.16 -3.40 3.40
N THR A 328 -3.59 -4.52 2.83
CA THR A 328 -3.03 -5.03 1.58
C THR A 328 -3.25 -4.07 0.41
N GLU A 329 -4.49 -3.63 0.19
CA GLU A 329 -4.86 -2.71 -0.89
C GLU A 329 -4.88 -1.25 -0.37
N TRP A 330 -4.97 -0.24 -1.24
CA TRP A 330 -4.95 1.17 -0.81
C TRP A 330 -6.31 1.87 -0.81
N GLU A 331 -7.25 1.43 -1.67
CA GLU A 331 -8.63 1.93 -1.90
C GLU A 331 -8.79 3.46 -2.04
#